data_AF-A0A645GNZ9-F1
#
_entry.id   AF-A0A645GNZ9-F1
#
_cell.length_a   1.000
_cell.length_b   1.000
_cell.length_c   1.000
_cell.angle_alpha   90.00
_cell.angle_beta   90.00
_cell.angle_gamma   90.00
#
_symmetry.space_group_name_H-M   'P 1'
#
loop_
_entity.id
_entity.type
_entity.pdbx_description
1 polymer ?
#
loop_
_entity_poly.entity_id
_entity_poly.type
_entity_poly.pdbx_seq_one_letter_code
_entity_poly.pdbx_strand_id
1 'polypeptide(L)'
;MDNKYTFDITREFVDETIQVSEEEIAKGIAYVMENHHMIVEGASATGIALAMREGYIKPGSNVAIIVTGCGIPMSHVKRIVNEHF
;
A
#
# COMPACT_ATOMS: atom_id res chain seq x y z
N MET A 1 -18.72 12.72 -12.76
CA MET A 1 -17.84 11.88 -13.61
C MET A 1 -18.57 10.57 -13.81
N ASP A 2 -18.99 10.27 -15.03
CA ASP A 2 -19.53 8.96 -15.35
C ASP A 2 -18.34 8.01 -15.54
N ASN A 3 -18.18 7.03 -14.65
CA ASN A 3 -17.08 6.06 -14.71
C ASN A 3 -17.29 5.09 -15.88
N LYS A 4 -17.07 5.60 -17.10
CA LYS A 4 -17.42 4.96 -18.37
C LYS A 4 -16.51 3.78 -18.72
N TYR A 5 -15.30 3.73 -18.17
CA TYR A 5 -14.28 2.76 -18.59
C TYR A 5 -13.79 1.85 -17.46
N THR A 6 -13.53 2.37 -16.25
CA THR A 6 -12.83 1.56 -15.24
C THR A 6 -13.79 0.75 -14.38
N PHE A 7 -15.02 1.18 -14.15
CA PHE A 7 -15.96 0.45 -13.29
C PHE A 7 -16.26 -0.96 -13.81
N ASP A 8 -16.63 -1.08 -15.09
CA ASP A 8 -16.96 -2.38 -15.68
C ASP A 8 -15.73 -3.30 -15.74
N ILE A 9 -14.54 -2.77 -16.08
CA ILE A 9 -13.28 -3.51 -16.09
C ILE A 9 -12.93 -4.02 -14.67
N THR A 10 -12.98 -3.14 -13.67
CA THR A 10 -12.69 -3.51 -12.28
C THR A 10 -13.68 -4.56 -11.79
N ARG A 11 -14.99 -4.40 -12.08
CA ARG A 11 -16.02 -5.36 -11.69
C ARG A 11 -15.80 -6.75 -12.33
N GLU A 12 -15.28 -6.81 -13.54
CA GLU A 12 -15.05 -8.07 -14.26
C GLU A 12 -13.75 -8.77 -13.85
N PHE A 13 -12.67 -8.02 -13.61
CA PHE A 13 -11.32 -8.59 -13.48
C PHE A 13 -10.69 -8.50 -12.08
N VAL A 14 -11.29 -7.78 -11.13
CA VAL A 14 -10.79 -7.74 -9.74
C VAL A 14 -11.52 -8.79 -8.91
N ASP A 15 -10.77 -9.78 -8.42
CA ASP A 15 -11.31 -10.83 -7.57
C ASP A 15 -11.79 -10.31 -6.20
N GLU A 16 -11.03 -9.41 -5.59
CA GLU A 16 -11.32 -8.89 -4.25
C GLU A 16 -10.85 -7.44 -4.08
N THR A 17 -11.64 -6.66 -3.34
CA THR A 17 -11.27 -5.33 -2.86
C THR A 17 -11.18 -5.33 -1.34
N ILE A 18 -10.02 -4.97 -0.81
CA ILE A 18 -9.78 -5.02 0.63
C ILE A 18 -9.50 -3.62 1.16
N GLN A 19 -10.13 -3.29 2.28
CA GLN A 19 -9.88 -2.04 2.98
C GLN A 19 -8.64 -2.17 3.86
N VAL A 20 -7.77 -1.16 3.77
CA VAL A 20 -6.60 -0.95 4.63
C VAL A 20 -6.77 0.36 5.39
N SER A 21 -6.43 0.35 6.68
CA SER A 21 -6.52 1.52 7.55
C SER A 21 -5.30 2.43 7.38
N GLU A 22 -5.46 3.70 7.75
CA GLU A 22 -4.35 4.67 7.77
C GLU A 22 -3.18 4.22 8.66
N GLU A 23 -3.46 3.52 9.77
CA GLU A 23 -2.42 2.97 10.65
C GLU A 23 -1.61 1.88 9.93
N GLU A 24 -2.26 1.00 9.19
CA GLU A 24 -1.59 -0.04 8.40
C GLU A 24 -0.80 0.58 7.25
N ILE A 25 -1.34 1.60 6.59
CA ILE A 25 -0.64 2.35 5.55
C ILE A 25 0.64 2.99 6.12
N ALA A 26 0.58 3.62 7.30
CA ALA A 26 1.75 4.20 7.96
C ALA A 26 2.84 3.16 8.25
N LYS A 27 2.44 1.98 8.78
CA LYS A 27 3.35 0.83 8.98
C LYS A 27 3.96 0.35 7.66
N GLY A 28 3.17 0.29 6.60
CA GLY A 28 3.63 -0.07 5.25
C GLY A 28 4.67 0.91 4.71
N ILE A 29 4.45 2.21 4.87
CA ILE A 29 5.42 3.24 4.47
C ILE A 29 6.73 3.07 5.26
N ALA A 30 6.65 2.93 6.59
CA ALA A 30 7.81 2.73 7.44
C ALA A 30 8.59 1.46 7.04
N TYR A 31 7.90 0.36 6.78
CA TYR A 31 8.52 -0.90 6.33
C TYR A 31 9.30 -0.73 5.03
N VAL A 32 8.73 -0.05 4.03
CA VAL A 32 9.40 0.21 2.74
C VAL A 32 10.62 1.11 2.91
N MET A 33 10.52 2.13 3.76
CA MET A 33 11.65 3.02 4.05
C MET A 33 12.82 2.24 4.67
N GLU A 34 12.53 1.41 5.67
CA GLU A 34 13.54 0.64 6.38
C GLU A 34 14.16 -0.47 5.52
N ASN A 35 13.32 -1.28 4.86
CA ASN A 35 13.77 -2.53 4.22
C ASN A 35 14.10 -2.37 2.73
N HIS A 36 13.49 -1.38 2.06
CA HIS A 36 13.67 -1.16 0.63
C HIS A 36 14.31 0.20 0.30
N HIS A 37 14.55 1.05 1.30
CA HIS A 37 15.19 2.36 1.15
C HIS A 37 14.46 3.28 0.15
N MET A 38 13.14 3.16 0.08
CA MET A 38 12.30 4.01 -0.76
C MET A 38 11.30 4.81 0.08
N ILE A 39 11.02 6.03 -0.36
CA ILE A 39 9.87 6.80 0.12
C ILE A 39 8.72 6.56 -0.85
N VAL A 40 7.54 6.21 -0.32
CA VAL A 40 6.33 5.94 -1.09
C VAL A 40 5.16 6.75 -0.56
N GLU A 41 4.17 7.03 -1.41
CA GLU A 41 2.93 7.65 -0.98
C GLU A 41 1.93 6.64 -0.38
N GLY A 42 0.94 7.13 0.38
CA GLY A 42 -0.02 6.29 1.08
C GLY A 42 -0.76 5.29 0.17
N ALA A 43 -1.22 5.75 -1.00
CA ALA A 43 -1.87 4.87 -1.98
C ALA A 43 -0.95 3.74 -2.45
N SER A 44 0.32 4.03 -2.72
CA SER A 44 1.33 3.05 -3.14
C SER A 44 1.70 2.04 -2.04
N ALA A 45 1.52 2.39 -0.78
CA ALA A 45 1.85 1.52 0.35
C ALA A 45 0.73 0.53 0.71
N THR A 46 -0.48 0.68 0.16
CA THR A 46 -1.66 -0.14 0.50
C THR A 46 -1.44 -1.65 0.33
N GLY A 47 -0.81 -2.07 -0.78
CA GLY A 47 -0.51 -3.48 -1.03
C GLY A 47 0.55 -4.04 -0.07
N ILE A 48 1.55 -3.25 0.31
CA ILE A 48 2.56 -3.63 1.31
C ILE A 48 1.91 -3.74 2.70
N ALA A 49 1.12 -2.74 3.08
CA ALA A 49 0.39 -2.73 4.35
C ALA A 49 -0.50 -3.97 4.51
N LEU A 50 -1.21 -4.36 3.45
CA LEU A 50 -2.00 -5.57 3.42
C LEU A 50 -1.14 -6.84 3.52
N ALA A 51 -0.01 -6.89 2.82
CA ALA A 51 0.91 -8.04 2.87
C ALA A 51 1.54 -8.24 4.26
N MET A 52 1.64 -7.18 5.06
CA MET A 52 2.10 -7.24 6.44
C MET A 52 1.05 -7.77 7.43
N ARG A 53 -0.22 -7.94 7.01
CA ARG A 53 -1.24 -8.57 7.87
C ARG A 53 -0.90 -10.03 8.07
N GLU A 54 -0.91 -10.47 9.33
CA GLU A 54 -0.60 -11.84 9.70
C GLU A 54 -1.49 -12.83 8.92
N GLY A 55 -0.85 -13.81 8.29
CA GLY A 55 -1.53 -14.87 7.53
C GLY A 55 -2.11 -14.45 6.17
N TYR A 56 -2.01 -13.17 5.78
CA TYR A 56 -2.54 -12.71 4.50
C TYR A 56 -1.75 -13.28 3.32
N ILE A 57 -0.41 -13.18 3.38
CA ILE A 57 0.48 -13.86 2.43
C ILE A 57 0.82 -15.26 2.94
N LYS A 58 0.33 -16.29 2.25
CA LYS A 58 0.57 -17.69 2.61
C LYS A 58 2.00 -18.10 2.25
N PRO A 59 2.69 -18.91 3.09
CA PRO A 59 4.01 -19.45 2.76
C PRO A 59 4.01 -20.17 1.41
N GLY A 60 5.03 -19.90 0.58
CA GLY A 60 5.17 -20.47 -0.76
C GLY A 60 4.41 -19.74 -1.88
N SER A 61 3.66 -18.66 -1.56
CA SER A 61 3.01 -17.83 -2.57
C SER A 61 4.03 -16.97 -3.33
N ASN A 62 3.81 -16.78 -4.63
CA ASN A 62 4.50 -15.77 -5.42
C ASN A 62 3.59 -14.54 -5.54
N VAL A 63 4.03 -13.40 -5.01
CA VAL A 63 3.20 -12.19 -4.89
C VAL A 63 3.95 -11.01 -5.49
N ALA A 64 3.27 -10.24 -6.33
CA ALA A 64 3.75 -8.97 -6.84
C ALA A 64 2.91 -7.83 -6.25
N ILE A 65 3.59 -6.81 -5.72
CA ILE A 65 2.95 -5.59 -5.24
C ILE A 65 3.44 -4.45 -6.13
N ILE A 66 2.48 -3.72 -6.72
CA ILE A 66 2.80 -2.62 -7.64
C ILE A 66 2.90 -1.32 -6.84
N VAL A 67 4.11 -0.78 -6.75
CA VAL A 67 4.37 0.53 -6.13
C VAL A 67 4.25 1.60 -7.22
N THR A 68 3.24 2.46 -7.11
CA THR A 68 2.84 3.36 -8.20
C THR A 68 3.49 4.75 -8.17
N GLY A 69 3.99 5.19 -7.02
CA GLY A 69 4.52 6.55 -6.87
C GLY A 69 4.96 6.94 -5.45
N CYS A 70 5.55 8.13 -5.36
CA CYS A 70 6.22 8.68 -4.17
C CYS A 70 5.85 10.14 -3.87
N GLY A 71 4.66 10.59 -4.29
CA GLY A 71 4.19 11.98 -4.16
C GLY A 71 3.83 12.44 -2.74
N ILE A 72 4.46 11.88 -1.70
CA ILE A 72 4.14 12.18 -0.30
C ILE A 72 4.81 13.48 0.19
N PRO A 73 4.09 14.39 0.87
CA PRO A 73 4.73 15.56 1.46
C PRO A 73 5.68 15.18 2.60
N MET A 74 6.85 15.82 2.66
CA MET A 74 7.88 15.52 3.65
C MET A 74 7.43 15.72 5.11
N SER A 75 6.40 16.53 5.35
CA SER A 75 5.77 16.66 6.67
C SER A 75 5.14 15.34 7.15
N HIS A 76 4.52 14.58 6.24
CA HIS A 76 3.97 13.26 6.56
C HIS A 76 5.06 12.22 6.73
N VAL A 77 6.10 12.24 5.88
CA VAL A 77 7.28 11.38 6.04
C VAL A 77 7.89 11.60 7.42
N LYS A 78 8.10 12.86 7.82
CA LYS A 78 8.64 13.20 9.15
C LYS A 78 7.76 12.67 10.29
N ARG A 79 6.43 12.74 10.15
CA ARG A 79 5.50 12.19 11.15
C ARG A 79 5.67 10.67 11.27
N ILE A 80 5.67 9.96 10.15
CA ILE A 80 5.85 8.49 10.11
C ILE A 80 7.20 8.11 10.72
N VAL A 81 8.27 8.85 10.40
CA VAL A 81 9.58 8.63 10.99
C VAL A 81 9.54 8.74 12.51
N ASN A 82 8.94 9.81 13.04
CA ASN A 82 8.85 10.01 14.50
C ASN A 82 7.96 8.98 15.23
N GLU A 83 7.03 8.32 14.52
CA GLU A 83 6.08 7.37 15.11
C GLU A 83 6.60 5.92 15.08
N HIS A 84 7.50 5.61 14.13
CA HIS A 84 7.91 4.23 13.84
C HIS A 84 9.42 3.95 13.99
N PHE A 85 10.24 5.00 14.17
CA PHE A 85 11.69 4.92 14.39
C PHE A 85 12.08 5.70 15.65
#